data_AF-R1FTJ5-F1
#
_entry.id   AF-R1FTJ5-F1
#
_cell.length_a   1.000
_cell.length_b   1.000
_cell.length_c   1.000
_cell.angle_alpha   90.00
_cell.angle_beta   90.00
_cell.angle_gamma   90.00
#
_symmetry.space_group_name_H-M   'P 1'
#
loop_
_entity.id
_entity.type
_entity.pdbx_description
1 polymer ?
#
loop_
_entity_poly.entity_id
_entity_poly.type
_entity_poly.pdbx_seq_one_letter_code
_entity_poly.pdbx_strand_id
1 'polypeptide(L)'
;MRDSLGVDVTQLLDEHVALERQYVAVTATPEGCLGGTLPDLETADDELRHSTRVVCRLLREAPGIVTQLQAARATEAGGGEAIVSETMSRFLSALHALQEQAGARLSTTVEEDKEGRETFEEVKARDEKAGQQVKQLQKELRAERASREADVSSRDAVLRKLRATLDTITNTAADEVKAIEAEGKAQEQADHATGAEREAALRAELAGLKGELGSRRKEHRESEEALRKKKARCEGEVEQWIAKYDAEVGERYEELKALKAIYAEETAQLAELEAHFARLAAEREAELEAERRVAEELARQQAQERALHDGAARIQAVFRGKTERRLLEKRKAGKGGKGKKK
;
A
#
# COMPACT_ATOMS: atom_id res chain seq x y z
N MET A 1 -55.47 -4.59 118.39
CA MET A 1 -56.23 -3.36 118.05
C MET A 1 -57.13 -3.50 116.82
N ARG A 2 -57.54 -4.72 116.41
CA ARG A 2 -58.79 -4.89 115.63
C ARG A 2 -60.04 -4.65 116.48
N ASP A 3 -59.88 -4.59 117.81
CA ASP A 3 -60.99 -4.45 118.75
C ASP A 3 -61.21 -3.00 119.25
N SER A 4 -60.39 -2.03 118.83
CA SER A 4 -60.50 -0.63 119.31
C SER A 4 -61.09 0.34 118.28
N LEU A 5 -61.06 -0.03 117.00
CA LEU A 5 -61.83 0.59 115.93
C LEU A 5 -62.73 -0.53 115.44
N GLY A 6 -64.05 -0.40 115.57
CA GLY A 6 -64.99 -1.47 115.23
C GLY A 6 -64.65 -2.08 113.87
N VAL A 7 -64.67 -3.41 113.77
CA VAL A 7 -64.30 -4.21 112.59
C VAL A 7 -64.96 -3.68 111.30
N ASP A 8 -66.15 -3.08 111.44
CA ASP A 8 -66.94 -2.43 110.38
C ASP A 8 -66.22 -1.25 109.68
N VAL A 9 -65.43 -0.45 110.41
CA VAL A 9 -64.75 0.74 109.86
C VAL A 9 -63.55 0.34 109.00
N THR A 10 -62.83 -0.70 109.42
CA THR A 10 -61.70 -1.23 108.64
C THR A 10 -62.15 -1.91 107.35
N GLN A 11 -63.28 -2.63 107.38
CA GLN A 11 -63.85 -3.26 106.19
C GLN A 11 -64.28 -2.21 105.15
N LEU A 12 -64.92 -1.13 105.59
CA LEU A 12 -65.38 -0.06 104.71
C LEU A 12 -64.23 0.74 104.06
N LEU A 13 -63.11 0.92 104.76
CA LEU A 13 -61.91 1.53 104.19
C LEU A 13 -61.20 0.61 103.19
N ASP A 14 -61.22 -0.69 103.42
CA ASP A 14 -60.66 -1.67 102.48
C ASP A 14 -61.51 -1.77 101.20
N GLU A 15 -62.84 -1.67 101.32
CA GLU A 15 -63.76 -1.52 100.17
C GLU A 15 -63.51 -0.20 99.41
N HIS A 16 -63.28 0.91 100.12
CA HIS A 16 -62.95 2.19 99.51
C HIS A 16 -61.65 2.13 98.67
N VAL A 17 -60.60 1.48 99.19
CA VAL A 17 -59.34 1.31 98.46
C VAL A 17 -59.48 0.34 97.29
N ALA A 18 -60.37 -0.66 97.39
CA ALA A 18 -60.68 -1.53 96.25
C ALA A 18 -61.32 -0.72 95.10
N LEU A 19 -62.26 0.17 95.41
CA LEU A 19 -62.87 1.10 94.44
C LEU A 19 -61.85 2.10 93.87
N GLU A 20 -60.93 2.61 94.69
CA GLU A 20 -59.87 3.51 94.24
C GLU A 20 -58.93 2.83 93.23
N ARG A 21 -58.54 1.58 93.50
CA ARG A 21 -57.73 0.77 92.57
C ARG A 21 -58.46 0.51 91.26
N GLN A 22 -59.77 0.30 91.33
CA GLN A 22 -60.62 0.12 90.17
C GLN A 22 -60.69 1.40 89.33
N TYR A 23 -60.87 2.57 89.94
CA TYR A 23 -60.86 3.87 89.26
C TYR A 23 -59.51 4.19 88.58
N VAL A 24 -58.39 3.92 89.24
CA VAL A 24 -57.05 4.10 88.67
C VAL A 24 -56.81 3.17 87.48
N ALA A 25 -57.29 1.93 87.56
CA ALA A 25 -57.19 1.00 86.43
C ALA A 25 -57.97 1.49 85.21
N VAL A 26 -59.17 2.05 85.39
CA VAL A 26 -60.02 2.56 84.30
C VAL A 26 -59.45 3.86 83.70
N THR A 27 -58.82 4.73 84.50
CA THR A 27 -58.20 5.99 84.00
C THR A 27 -56.85 5.78 83.32
N ALA A 28 -56.11 4.73 83.69
CA ALA A 28 -54.87 4.37 83.02
C ALA A 28 -55.08 3.65 81.67
N THR A 29 -56.29 3.13 81.41
CA THR A 29 -56.64 2.53 80.12
C THR A 29 -57.02 3.61 79.10
N PRO A 30 -56.28 3.76 77.99
CA PRO A 30 -56.65 4.68 76.92
C PRO A 30 -57.95 4.23 76.26
N GLU A 31 -58.81 5.18 75.89
CA GLU A 31 -60.07 4.99 75.15
C GLU A 31 -59.84 4.11 73.90
N GLY A 32 -60.07 2.79 74.02
CA GLY A 32 -59.78 1.85 72.91
C GLY A 32 -59.74 0.35 73.25
N CYS A 33 -59.72 -0.05 74.52
CA CYS A 33 -59.72 -1.47 74.92
C CYS A 33 -60.90 -1.82 75.82
N LEU A 34 -62.12 -1.81 75.29
CA LEU A 34 -63.33 -2.26 76.01
C LEU A 34 -63.41 -3.80 76.00
N GLY A 35 -62.82 -4.42 77.02
CA GLY A 35 -62.94 -5.84 77.34
C GLY A 35 -63.75 -6.09 78.60
N GLY A 36 -65.06 -5.80 78.56
CA GLY A 36 -66.17 -6.46 79.28
C GLY A 36 -66.10 -6.80 80.78
N THR A 37 -65.13 -6.34 81.57
CA THR A 37 -65.00 -6.71 83.00
C THR A 37 -64.82 -5.55 83.94
N LEU A 38 -64.61 -4.33 83.42
CA LEU A 38 -64.45 -3.11 84.20
C LEU A 38 -65.72 -2.24 84.07
N PRO A 39 -66.25 -1.66 85.17
CA PRO A 39 -67.34 -0.69 85.09
C PRO A 39 -66.92 0.54 84.28
N ASP A 40 -67.90 1.19 83.64
CA ASP A 40 -67.70 2.45 82.91
C ASP A 40 -67.04 3.51 83.81
N LEU A 41 -66.24 4.40 83.23
CA LEU A 41 -65.52 5.43 83.98
C LEU A 41 -66.46 6.29 84.84
N GLU A 42 -67.66 6.57 84.34
CA GLU A 42 -68.70 7.32 85.08
C GLU A 42 -69.25 6.53 86.28
N THR A 43 -69.49 5.21 86.13
CA THR A 43 -70.00 4.38 87.22
C THR A 43 -68.94 4.11 88.28
N ALA A 44 -67.68 3.91 87.89
CA ALA A 44 -66.56 3.80 88.82
C ALA A 44 -66.30 5.11 89.60
N ASP A 45 -66.45 6.28 88.95
CA ASP A 45 -66.38 7.59 89.62
C ASP A 45 -67.53 7.78 90.62
N ASP A 46 -68.76 7.42 90.24
CA ASP A 46 -69.93 7.54 91.12
C ASP A 46 -69.88 6.60 92.33
N GLU A 47 -69.44 5.35 92.15
CA GLU A 47 -69.23 4.38 93.22
C GLU A 47 -68.13 4.83 94.20
N LEU A 48 -67.01 5.33 93.67
CA LEU A 48 -65.92 5.87 94.48
C LEU A 48 -66.37 7.12 95.26
N ARG A 49 -67.13 8.03 94.64
CA ARG A 49 -67.70 9.21 95.31
C ARG A 49 -68.72 8.83 96.37
N HIS A 50 -69.57 7.84 96.11
CA HIS A 50 -70.54 7.34 97.07
C HIS A 50 -69.83 6.74 98.29
N SER A 51 -68.85 5.86 98.06
CA SER A 51 -67.99 5.28 99.09
C SER A 51 -67.26 6.36 99.90
N THR A 52 -66.66 7.36 99.24
CA THR A 52 -66.01 8.50 99.91
C THR A 52 -66.98 9.26 100.81
N ARG A 53 -68.22 9.52 100.35
CA ARG A 53 -69.24 10.20 101.15
C ARG A 53 -69.68 9.37 102.35
N VAL A 54 -69.78 8.05 102.21
CA VAL A 54 -70.13 7.12 103.29
C VAL A 54 -69.02 7.09 104.34
N VAL A 55 -67.75 6.99 103.93
CA VAL A 55 -66.58 7.09 104.82
C VAL A 55 -66.57 8.42 105.58
N CYS A 56 -66.76 9.55 104.88
CA CYS A 56 -66.79 10.88 105.49
C CYS A 56 -67.99 11.08 106.43
N ARG A 57 -69.16 10.50 106.15
CA ARG A 57 -70.32 10.54 107.05
C ARG A 57 -70.08 9.75 108.33
N LEU A 58 -69.51 8.56 108.22
CA LEU A 58 -69.12 7.73 109.37
C LEU A 58 -68.10 8.43 110.28
N LEU A 59 -67.11 9.09 109.69
CA LEU A 59 -66.13 9.90 110.44
C LEU A 59 -66.77 11.11 111.14
N ARG A 60 -67.89 11.63 110.62
CA ARG A 60 -68.63 12.74 111.22
C ARG A 60 -69.54 12.28 112.38
N GLU A 61 -70.15 11.11 112.26
CA GLU A 61 -71.08 10.55 113.26
C GLU A 61 -70.36 9.96 114.48
N ALA A 62 -69.09 9.55 114.33
CA ALA A 62 -68.25 9.05 115.41
C ALA A 62 -66.92 9.84 115.53
N PRO A 63 -66.92 11.03 116.19
CA PRO A 63 -65.73 11.89 116.31
C PRO A 63 -64.58 11.27 117.13
N GLY A 64 -64.87 10.22 117.90
CA GLY A 64 -63.86 9.40 118.58
C GLY A 64 -62.92 8.68 117.61
N ILE A 65 -63.38 8.35 116.40
CA ILE A 65 -62.56 7.73 115.36
C ILE A 65 -61.58 8.76 114.79
N VAL A 66 -62.04 9.99 114.52
CA VAL A 66 -61.19 11.06 113.98
C VAL A 66 -60.07 11.45 114.96
N THR A 67 -60.37 11.56 116.25
CA THR A 67 -59.37 11.85 117.28
C THR A 67 -58.36 10.72 117.46
N GLN A 68 -58.80 9.47 117.35
CA GLN A 68 -57.91 8.30 117.35
C GLN A 68 -57.05 8.22 116.07
N LEU A 69 -57.58 8.61 114.91
CA LEU A 69 -56.84 8.68 113.66
C LEU A 69 -55.80 9.81 113.64
N GLN A 70 -56.13 10.97 114.22
CA GLN A 70 -55.18 12.08 114.40
C GLN A 70 -54.10 11.72 115.41
N ALA A 71 -54.44 11.00 116.49
CA ALA A 71 -53.48 10.47 117.44
C ALA A 71 -52.55 9.43 116.79
N ALA A 72 -53.07 8.53 115.96
CA ALA A 72 -52.29 7.56 115.20
C ALA A 72 -51.32 8.25 114.19
N ARG A 73 -51.76 9.32 113.53
CA ARG A 73 -50.91 10.15 112.65
C ARG A 73 -49.81 10.89 113.43
N ALA A 74 -50.11 11.39 114.63
CA ALA A 74 -49.12 12.06 115.47
C ALA A 74 -48.02 11.10 115.96
N THR A 75 -48.34 9.83 116.18
CA THR A 75 -47.35 8.78 116.50
C THR A 75 -46.48 8.36 115.32
N GLU A 76 -46.94 8.48 114.07
CA GLU A 76 -46.12 8.20 112.88
C GLU A 76 -44.98 9.23 112.68
N ALA A 77 -45.17 10.49 113.09
CA ALA A 77 -44.11 11.51 113.05
C ALA A 77 -42.99 11.28 114.09
N GLY A 78 -43.21 10.36 115.06
CA GLY A 78 -42.32 10.07 116.18
C GLY A 78 -41.58 8.74 116.13
N GLY A 79 -41.60 8.02 114.99
CA GLY A 79 -40.75 6.83 114.79
C GLY A 79 -41.13 5.59 115.62
N GLY A 80 -42.39 5.45 116.04
CA GLY A 80 -42.92 4.20 116.62
C GLY A 80 -43.74 3.41 115.60
N GLU A 81 -43.49 2.10 115.47
CA GLU A 81 -44.30 1.18 114.65
C GLU A 81 -45.73 1.06 115.19
N ALA A 82 -46.58 2.02 114.85
CA ALA A 82 -48.02 1.86 114.91
C ALA A 82 -48.48 1.24 113.60
N ILE A 83 -49.07 0.05 113.67
CA ILE A 83 -49.67 -0.67 112.53
C ILE A 83 -50.94 0.08 112.12
N VAL A 84 -50.79 1.23 111.46
CA VAL A 84 -51.85 1.85 110.68
C VAL A 84 -51.91 1.06 109.38
N SER A 85 -53.08 0.50 109.05
CA SER A 85 -53.27 -0.23 107.79
C SER A 85 -52.83 0.65 106.61
N GLU A 86 -52.11 0.10 105.64
CA GLU A 86 -51.63 0.82 104.44
C GLU A 86 -52.78 1.54 103.71
N THR A 87 -53.98 0.97 103.76
CA THR A 87 -55.23 1.54 103.22
C THR A 87 -55.60 2.87 103.87
N MET A 88 -55.32 3.02 105.16
CA MET A 88 -55.66 4.20 105.95
C MET A 88 -54.64 5.34 105.76
N SER A 89 -53.35 5.01 105.60
CA SER A 89 -52.30 6.00 105.29
C SER A 89 -52.49 6.65 103.91
N ARG A 90 -52.91 5.87 102.90
CA ARG A 90 -53.26 6.38 101.57
C ARG A 90 -54.46 7.33 101.60
N PHE A 91 -55.53 6.96 102.31
CA PHE A 91 -56.71 7.82 102.48
C PHE A 91 -56.38 9.14 103.18
N LEU A 92 -55.58 9.11 104.26
CA LEU A 92 -55.14 10.33 104.95
C LEU A 92 -54.22 11.20 104.09
N SER A 93 -53.36 10.60 103.27
CA SER A 93 -52.50 11.32 102.32
C SER A 93 -53.32 11.99 101.21
N ALA A 94 -54.33 11.30 100.68
CA ALA A 94 -55.27 11.85 99.71
C ALA A 94 -56.10 13.00 100.30
N LEU A 95 -56.57 12.88 101.55
CA LEU A 95 -57.25 13.96 102.27
C LEU A 95 -56.33 15.16 102.52
N HIS A 96 -55.05 14.93 102.84
CA HIS A 96 -54.07 16.01 102.99
C HIS A 96 -53.81 16.72 101.67
N ALA A 97 -53.61 15.96 100.58
CA ALA A 97 -53.46 16.53 99.23
C ALA A 97 -54.71 17.33 98.81
N LEU A 98 -55.91 16.84 99.13
CA LEU A 98 -57.15 17.58 98.90
C LEU A 98 -57.24 18.83 99.77
N GLN A 99 -56.81 18.78 101.03
CA GLN A 99 -56.76 19.95 101.92
C GLN A 99 -55.76 21.00 101.42
N GLU A 100 -54.60 20.59 100.90
CA GLU A 100 -53.62 21.49 100.28
C GLU A 100 -54.15 22.07 98.96
N GLN A 101 -54.81 21.28 98.11
CA GLN A 101 -55.43 21.76 96.88
C GLN A 101 -56.61 22.70 97.15
N ALA A 102 -57.44 22.38 98.14
CA ALA A 102 -58.54 23.24 98.56
C ALA A 102 -58.01 24.51 99.21
N GLY A 103 -56.97 24.41 100.04
CA GLY A 103 -56.26 25.54 100.63
C GLY A 103 -55.67 26.45 99.56
N ALA A 104 -54.96 25.89 98.58
CA ALA A 104 -54.44 26.60 97.42
C ALA A 104 -55.58 27.31 96.67
N ARG A 105 -56.66 26.60 96.30
CA ARG A 105 -57.82 27.18 95.59
C ARG A 105 -58.59 28.26 96.37
N LEU A 106 -58.65 28.14 97.70
CA LEU A 106 -59.28 29.13 98.59
C LEU A 106 -58.36 30.33 98.86
N SER A 107 -57.04 30.15 98.71
CA SER A 107 -56.02 31.20 98.88
C SER A 107 -55.64 31.91 97.58
N THR A 108 -55.93 31.32 96.42
CA THR A 108 -55.77 31.96 95.12
C THR A 108 -56.91 32.92 94.87
N THR A 109 -56.57 34.15 94.51
CA THR A 109 -57.55 35.14 94.06
C THR A 109 -58.08 34.77 92.68
N VAL A 110 -59.29 35.27 92.34
CA VAL A 110 -59.90 35.02 91.02
C VAL A 110 -59.02 35.54 89.87
N GLU A 111 -58.27 36.62 90.10
CA GLU A 111 -57.36 37.20 89.11
C GLU A 111 -56.12 36.33 88.91
N GLU A 112 -55.50 35.79 89.97
CA GLU A 112 -54.35 34.88 89.85
C GLU A 112 -54.71 33.57 89.13
N ASP A 113 -55.90 33.00 89.38
CA ASP A 113 -56.37 31.81 88.66
C ASP A 113 -56.64 32.12 87.18
N LYS A 114 -57.08 33.35 86.87
CA LYS A 114 -57.30 33.82 85.51
C LYS A 114 -55.98 34.04 84.76
N GLU A 115 -55.01 34.70 85.36
CA GLU A 115 -53.65 34.86 84.80
C GLU A 115 -52.95 33.51 84.58
N GLY A 116 -53.11 32.56 85.51
CA GLY A 116 -52.60 31.19 85.36
C GLY A 116 -53.23 30.46 84.17
N ARG A 117 -54.53 30.64 83.93
CA ARG A 117 -55.20 30.09 82.75
C ARG A 117 -54.75 30.77 81.45
N GLU A 118 -54.67 32.09 81.43
CA GLU A 118 -54.23 32.86 80.26
C GLU A 118 -52.79 32.48 79.86
N THR A 119 -51.87 32.40 80.83
CA THR A 119 -50.49 31.95 80.57
C THR A 119 -50.42 30.50 80.11
N PHE A 120 -51.24 29.60 80.67
CA PHE A 120 -51.33 28.22 80.20
C PHE A 120 -51.85 28.13 78.76
N GLU A 121 -52.87 28.91 78.42
CA GLU A 121 -53.39 29.00 77.04
C GLU A 121 -52.36 29.58 76.07
N GLU A 122 -51.61 30.61 76.47
CA GLU A 122 -50.50 31.15 75.67
C GLU A 122 -49.38 30.13 75.44
N VAL A 123 -48.98 29.40 76.47
CA VAL A 123 -47.97 28.34 76.37
C VAL A 123 -48.48 27.23 75.46
N LYS A 124 -49.73 26.79 75.64
CA LYS A 124 -50.36 25.79 74.78
C LYS A 124 -50.42 26.24 73.32
N ALA A 125 -50.81 27.50 73.07
CA ALA A 125 -50.84 28.05 71.71
C ALA A 125 -49.44 28.14 71.09
N ARG A 126 -48.42 28.49 71.89
CA ARG A 126 -47.00 28.46 71.45
C ARG A 126 -46.54 27.05 71.13
N ASP A 127 -46.85 26.07 71.97
CA ASP A 127 -46.50 24.66 71.75
C ASP A 127 -47.20 24.09 70.51
N GLU A 128 -48.47 24.41 70.30
CA GLU A 128 -49.21 24.02 69.10
C GLU A 128 -48.57 24.64 67.85
N LYS A 129 -48.22 25.93 67.89
CA LYS A 129 -47.54 26.61 66.79
C LYS A 129 -46.15 26.05 66.51
N ALA A 130 -45.35 25.79 67.55
CA ALA A 130 -44.04 25.16 67.43
C ALA A 130 -44.16 23.73 66.87
N GLY A 131 -45.16 22.97 67.34
CA GLY A 131 -45.48 21.63 66.83
C GLY A 131 -45.88 21.64 65.35
N GLN A 132 -46.66 22.63 64.92
CA GLN A 132 -46.99 22.83 63.50
C GLN A 132 -45.74 23.18 62.67
N GLN A 133 -44.87 24.07 63.16
CA GLN A 133 -43.61 24.42 62.50
C GLN A 133 -42.67 23.22 62.37
N VAL A 134 -42.53 22.40 63.42
CA VAL A 134 -41.73 21.17 63.36
C VAL A 134 -42.29 20.20 62.33
N LYS A 135 -43.62 20.00 62.30
CA LYS A 135 -44.27 19.15 61.28
C LYS A 135 -44.03 19.67 59.87
N GLN A 136 -44.09 20.99 59.67
CA GLN A 136 -43.84 21.62 58.38
C GLN A 136 -42.37 21.45 57.95
N LEU A 137 -41.41 21.76 58.82
CA LEU A 137 -39.99 21.57 58.54
C LEU A 137 -39.63 20.10 58.29
N GLN A 138 -40.24 19.17 59.01
CA GLN A 138 -40.08 17.73 58.75
C GLN A 138 -40.62 17.34 57.37
N LYS A 139 -41.74 17.92 56.94
CA LYS A 139 -42.30 17.68 55.60
C LYS A 139 -41.39 18.26 54.52
N GLU A 140 -40.90 19.48 54.69
CA GLU A 140 -39.96 20.14 53.78
C GLU A 140 -38.65 19.34 53.68
N LEU A 141 -38.08 18.92 54.80
CA LEU A 141 -36.87 18.10 54.83
C LEU A 141 -37.06 16.75 54.11
N ARG A 142 -38.21 16.10 54.28
CA ARG A 142 -38.54 14.86 53.56
C ARG A 142 -38.68 15.09 52.06
N ALA A 143 -39.34 16.17 51.66
CA ALA A 143 -39.51 16.53 50.26
C ALA A 143 -38.15 16.85 49.60
N GLU A 144 -37.28 17.60 50.26
CA GLU A 144 -35.97 17.94 49.75
C GLU A 144 -35.03 16.73 49.67
N ARG A 145 -35.08 15.83 50.66
CA ARG A 145 -34.36 14.54 50.60
C ARG A 145 -34.84 13.69 49.43
N ALA A 146 -36.15 13.57 49.22
CA ALA A 146 -36.71 12.83 48.11
C ALA A 146 -36.31 13.43 46.75
N SER A 147 -36.32 14.77 46.63
CA SER A 147 -35.85 15.47 45.43
C SER A 147 -34.36 15.21 45.16
N ARG A 148 -33.51 15.30 46.20
CA ARG A 148 -32.08 14.99 46.07
C ARG A 148 -31.83 13.54 45.66
N GLU A 149 -32.55 12.59 46.26
CA GLU A 149 -32.43 11.17 45.91
C GLU A 149 -32.81 10.93 44.44
N ALA A 150 -33.88 11.58 43.96
CA ALA A 150 -34.29 11.51 42.56
C ALA A 150 -33.22 12.10 41.61
N ASP A 151 -32.65 13.25 41.97
CA ASP A 151 -31.58 13.88 41.20
C ASP A 151 -30.30 13.03 41.16
N VAL A 152 -29.91 12.44 42.30
CA VAL A 152 -28.77 11.52 42.39
C VAL A 152 -29.00 10.30 41.52
N SER A 153 -30.17 9.66 41.63
CA SER A 153 -30.53 8.50 40.82
C SER A 153 -30.54 8.81 39.31
N SER A 154 -31.05 9.99 38.93
CA SER A 154 -31.02 10.48 37.55
C SER A 154 -29.58 10.67 37.04
N ARG A 155 -28.73 11.33 37.82
CA ARG A 155 -27.32 11.54 37.49
C ARG A 155 -26.56 10.21 37.41
N ASP A 156 -26.82 9.27 38.31
CA ASP A 156 -26.22 7.93 38.28
C ASP A 156 -26.65 7.11 37.06
N ALA A 157 -27.88 7.30 36.58
CA ALA A 157 -28.33 6.71 35.33
C ALA A 157 -27.57 7.31 34.13
N VAL A 158 -27.35 8.62 34.11
CA VAL A 158 -26.55 9.29 33.06
C VAL A 158 -25.09 8.84 33.11
N LEU A 159 -24.48 8.77 34.31
CA LEU A 159 -23.11 8.27 34.47
C LEU A 159 -22.94 6.84 33.96
N ARG A 160 -23.90 5.94 34.25
CA ARG A 160 -23.88 4.57 33.73
C ARG A 160 -23.96 4.53 32.20
N LYS A 161 -24.83 5.34 31.60
CA LYS A 161 -24.93 5.45 30.13
C LYS A 161 -23.63 5.97 29.52
N LEU A 162 -23.07 7.05 30.07
CA LEU A 162 -21.82 7.63 29.59
C LEU A 162 -20.64 6.66 29.69
N ARG A 163 -20.54 5.91 30.79
CA ARG A 163 -19.53 4.85 30.93
C ARG A 163 -19.70 3.76 29.88
N ALA A 164 -20.91 3.25 29.70
CA ALA A 164 -21.19 2.24 28.67
C ALA A 164 -20.88 2.73 27.25
N THR A 165 -21.21 3.99 26.92
CA THR A 165 -20.86 4.56 25.62
C THR A 165 -19.36 4.74 25.47
N LEU A 166 -18.66 5.13 26.53
CA LEU A 166 -17.21 5.29 26.51
C LEU A 166 -16.54 3.94 26.27
N ASP A 167 -16.92 2.92 27.03
CA ASP A 167 -16.39 1.55 26.87
C ASP A 167 -16.67 1.02 25.46
N THR A 168 -17.86 1.29 24.92
CA THR A 168 -18.21 0.90 23.54
C THR A 168 -17.30 1.59 22.53
N ILE A 169 -17.14 2.91 22.62
CA ILE A 169 -16.29 3.70 21.70
C ILE A 169 -14.82 3.25 21.81
N THR A 170 -14.32 3.01 23.03
CA THR A 170 -12.93 2.57 23.21
C THR A 170 -12.68 1.19 22.62
N ASN A 171 -13.65 0.28 22.76
CA ASN A 171 -13.52 -1.07 22.21
C ASN A 171 -13.64 -1.05 20.68
N THR A 172 -14.61 -0.32 20.12
CA THR A 172 -14.74 -0.19 18.66
C THR A 172 -13.51 0.48 18.05
N ALA A 173 -13.00 1.54 18.66
CA ALA A 173 -11.78 2.20 18.19
C ALA A 173 -10.56 1.27 18.26
N ALA A 174 -10.41 0.49 19.34
CA ALA A 174 -9.33 -0.48 19.46
C ALA A 174 -9.42 -1.60 18.41
N ASP A 175 -10.62 -2.05 18.08
CA ASP A 175 -10.85 -3.07 17.06
C ASP A 175 -10.64 -2.52 15.64
N GLU A 176 -11.07 -1.28 15.37
CA GLU A 176 -10.79 -0.57 14.12
C GLU A 176 -9.29 -0.37 13.90
N VAL A 177 -8.55 0.06 14.93
CA VAL A 177 -7.09 0.20 14.84
C VAL A 177 -6.43 -1.14 14.50
N LYS A 178 -6.81 -2.24 15.17
CA LYS A 178 -6.30 -3.58 14.86
C LYS A 178 -6.65 -4.02 13.44
N ALA A 179 -7.86 -3.72 12.97
CA ALA A 179 -8.30 -4.05 11.61
C ALA A 179 -7.47 -3.29 10.57
N ILE A 180 -7.27 -1.99 10.75
CA ILE A 180 -6.44 -1.15 9.87
C ILE A 180 -4.99 -1.63 9.87
N GLU A 181 -4.42 -1.97 11.03
CA GLU A 181 -3.05 -2.51 11.10
C GLU A 181 -2.92 -3.87 10.40
N ALA A 182 -3.92 -4.75 10.54
CA ALA A 182 -3.92 -6.05 9.87
C ALA A 182 -4.07 -5.91 8.35
N GLU A 183 -4.98 -5.05 7.89
CA GLU A 183 -5.18 -4.74 6.48
C GLU A 183 -3.92 -4.08 5.88
N GLY A 184 -3.33 -3.11 6.58
CA GLY A 184 -2.09 -2.46 6.17
C GLY A 184 -0.94 -3.46 5.99
N LYS A 185 -0.73 -4.37 6.96
CA LYS A 185 0.28 -5.42 6.86
C LYS A 185 0.01 -6.40 5.71
N ALA A 186 -1.25 -6.78 5.50
CA ALA A 186 -1.62 -7.67 4.40
C ALA A 186 -1.38 -7.00 3.04
N GLN A 187 -1.72 -5.71 2.92
CA GLN A 187 -1.49 -4.92 1.72
C GLN A 187 0.00 -4.73 1.45
N GLU A 188 0.80 -4.37 2.46
CA GLU A 188 2.26 -4.27 2.34
C GLU A 188 2.89 -5.58 1.86
N GLN A 189 2.44 -6.73 2.39
CA GLN A 189 2.93 -8.04 1.96
C GLN A 189 2.54 -8.36 0.50
N ALA A 190 1.31 -8.04 0.11
CA ALA A 190 0.86 -8.23 -1.27
C ALA A 190 1.62 -7.32 -2.25
N ASP A 191 1.83 -6.05 -1.90
CA ASP A 191 2.59 -5.10 -2.71
C ASP A 191 4.07 -5.50 -2.81
N HIS A 192 4.66 -5.98 -1.72
CA HIS A 192 6.03 -6.48 -1.73
C HIS A 192 6.15 -7.75 -2.60
N ALA A 193 5.19 -8.68 -2.51
CA ALA A 193 5.19 -9.89 -3.33
C ALA A 193 5.06 -9.57 -4.81
N THR A 194 4.07 -8.75 -5.18
CA THR A 194 3.86 -8.32 -6.58
C THR A 194 5.04 -7.49 -7.11
N GLY A 195 5.64 -6.65 -6.26
CA GLY A 195 6.86 -5.92 -6.57
C GLY A 195 8.03 -6.86 -6.86
N ALA A 196 8.28 -7.83 -5.98
CA ALA A 196 9.36 -8.82 -6.14
C ALA A 196 9.17 -9.68 -7.41
N GLU A 197 7.96 -10.09 -7.73
CA GLU A 197 7.64 -10.81 -8.96
C GLU A 197 7.93 -9.98 -10.21
N ARG A 198 7.50 -8.71 -10.24
CA ARG A 198 7.79 -7.79 -11.35
C ARG A 198 9.28 -7.55 -11.51
N GLU A 199 9.99 -7.35 -10.41
CA GLU A 199 11.45 -7.17 -10.47
C GLU A 199 12.15 -8.44 -10.98
N ALA A 200 11.71 -9.62 -10.56
CA ALA A 200 12.26 -10.89 -11.04
C ALA A 200 12.02 -11.07 -12.55
N ALA A 201 10.81 -10.76 -13.04
CA ALA A 201 10.47 -10.78 -14.46
C ALA A 201 11.35 -9.82 -15.27
N LEU A 202 11.47 -8.56 -14.84
CA LEU A 202 12.31 -7.56 -15.50
C LEU A 202 13.80 -7.94 -15.48
N ARG A 203 14.30 -8.54 -14.40
CA ARG A 203 15.67 -9.05 -14.33
C ARG A 203 15.90 -10.19 -15.31
N ALA A 204 14.93 -11.10 -15.47
CA ALA A 204 15.00 -12.18 -16.44
C ALA A 204 15.00 -11.65 -17.88
N GLU A 205 14.13 -10.68 -18.20
CA GLU A 205 14.10 -10.02 -19.52
C GLU A 205 15.41 -9.29 -19.82
N LEU A 206 15.96 -8.54 -18.86
CA LEU A 206 17.25 -7.88 -19.01
C LEU A 206 18.39 -8.87 -19.26
N ALA A 207 18.39 -10.02 -18.58
CA ALA A 207 19.37 -11.06 -18.82
C ALA A 207 19.24 -11.66 -20.22
N GLY A 208 18.00 -11.93 -20.67
CA GLY A 208 17.70 -12.40 -22.02
C GLY A 208 18.18 -11.43 -23.10
N LEU A 209 17.79 -10.15 -22.99
CA LEU A 209 18.20 -9.10 -23.93
C LEU A 209 19.71 -8.89 -23.98
N LYS A 210 20.40 -8.97 -22.83
CA LYS A 210 21.88 -8.93 -22.81
C LYS A 210 22.49 -10.13 -23.53
N GLY A 211 21.92 -11.32 -23.37
CA GLY A 211 22.33 -12.53 -24.09
C GLY A 211 22.15 -12.38 -25.60
N GLU A 212 20.98 -11.94 -26.05
CA GLU A 212 20.67 -11.70 -27.46
C GLU A 212 21.58 -10.65 -28.09
N LEU A 213 21.81 -9.54 -27.39
CA LEU A 213 22.76 -8.50 -27.82
C LEU A 213 24.18 -9.08 -27.96
N GLY A 214 24.59 -9.93 -27.02
CA GLY A 214 25.87 -10.63 -27.06
C GLY A 214 25.99 -11.55 -28.29
N SER A 215 24.96 -12.34 -28.59
CA SER A 215 24.93 -13.22 -29.77
C SER A 215 25.01 -12.42 -31.06
N ARG A 216 24.15 -11.40 -31.21
CA ARG A 216 24.12 -10.54 -32.40
C ARG A 216 25.46 -9.84 -32.63
N ARG A 217 26.11 -9.35 -31.56
CA ARG A 217 27.45 -8.75 -31.67
C ARG A 217 28.49 -9.73 -32.19
N LYS A 218 28.45 -10.99 -31.74
CA LYS A 218 29.35 -12.05 -32.23
C LYS A 218 29.07 -12.38 -33.69
N GLU A 219 27.81 -12.62 -34.04
CA GLU A 219 27.38 -12.92 -35.41
C GLU A 219 27.78 -11.80 -36.40
N HIS A 220 27.54 -10.54 -36.03
CA HIS A 220 27.94 -9.40 -36.85
C HIS A 220 29.46 -9.30 -37.01
N ARG A 221 30.22 -9.54 -35.93
CA ARG A 221 31.68 -9.53 -35.98
C ARG A 221 32.22 -10.65 -36.88
N GLU A 222 31.70 -11.86 -36.75
CA GLU A 222 32.10 -13.00 -37.60
C GLU A 222 31.74 -12.75 -39.07
N SER A 223 30.56 -12.18 -39.33
CA SER A 223 30.13 -11.77 -40.67
C SER A 223 31.04 -10.70 -41.26
N GLU A 224 31.38 -9.66 -40.49
CA GLU A 224 32.32 -8.61 -40.90
C GLU A 224 33.71 -9.17 -41.20
N GLU A 225 34.24 -10.03 -40.34
CA GLU A 225 35.54 -10.69 -40.53
C GLU A 225 35.54 -11.58 -41.78
N ALA A 226 34.46 -12.32 -42.04
CA ALA A 226 34.31 -13.12 -43.25
C ALA A 226 34.26 -12.25 -44.51
N LEU A 227 33.53 -11.13 -44.48
CA LEU A 227 33.49 -10.16 -45.58
C LEU A 227 34.84 -9.50 -45.83
N ARG A 228 35.58 -9.13 -44.77
CA ARG A 228 36.95 -8.61 -44.88
C ARG A 228 37.89 -9.62 -45.54
N LYS A 229 37.84 -10.89 -45.13
CA LYS A 229 38.63 -11.96 -45.75
C LYS A 229 38.27 -12.15 -47.23
N LYS A 230 36.98 -12.13 -47.56
CA LYS A 230 36.50 -12.24 -48.95
C LYS A 230 36.99 -11.05 -49.79
N LYS A 231 36.91 -9.84 -49.26
CA LYS A 231 37.42 -8.62 -49.90
C LYS A 231 38.92 -8.75 -50.19
N ALA A 232 39.73 -9.06 -49.17
CA ALA A 232 41.18 -9.19 -49.33
C ALA A 232 41.56 -10.29 -50.34
N ARG A 233 40.82 -11.40 -50.38
CA ARG A 233 41.00 -12.45 -51.38
C ARG A 233 40.71 -11.94 -52.80
N CYS A 234 39.59 -11.26 -53.02
CA CYS A 234 39.25 -10.71 -54.33
C CYS A 234 40.27 -9.64 -54.77
N GLU A 235 40.72 -8.78 -53.86
CA GLU A 235 41.78 -7.79 -54.13
C GLU A 235 43.07 -8.49 -54.56
N GLY A 236 43.51 -9.53 -53.84
CA GLY A 236 44.69 -10.32 -54.22
C GLY A 236 44.53 -11.09 -55.54
N GLU A 237 43.34 -11.61 -55.86
CA GLU A 237 43.06 -12.23 -57.16
C GLU A 237 43.15 -11.20 -58.29
N VAL A 238 42.65 -9.98 -58.10
CA VAL A 238 42.77 -8.88 -59.07
C VAL A 238 44.22 -8.47 -59.25
N GLU A 239 44.98 -8.30 -58.16
CA GLU A 239 46.42 -7.98 -58.21
C GLU A 239 47.20 -9.05 -58.98
N GLN A 240 46.89 -10.33 -58.78
CA GLN A 240 47.50 -11.44 -59.54
C GLN A 240 47.15 -11.36 -61.04
N TRP A 241 45.92 -11.03 -61.40
CA TRP A 241 45.52 -10.88 -62.81
C TRP A 241 46.19 -9.69 -63.47
N ILE A 242 46.33 -8.57 -62.75
CA ILE A 242 47.06 -7.38 -63.22
C ILE A 242 48.52 -7.76 -63.46
N ALA A 243 49.19 -8.40 -62.50
CA ALA A 243 50.58 -8.80 -62.64
C ALA A 243 50.83 -9.77 -63.81
N LYS A 244 49.91 -10.72 -64.04
CA LYS A 244 49.95 -11.61 -65.21
C LYS A 244 49.80 -10.84 -66.51
N TYR A 245 48.81 -9.95 -66.59
CA TYR A 245 48.58 -9.13 -67.77
C TYR A 245 49.80 -8.25 -68.09
N ASP A 246 50.36 -7.57 -67.09
CA ASP A 246 51.54 -6.72 -67.25
C ASP A 246 52.75 -7.52 -67.73
N ALA A 247 52.95 -8.73 -67.19
CA ALA A 247 54.01 -9.64 -67.64
C ALA A 247 53.81 -10.10 -69.09
N GLU A 248 52.62 -10.60 -69.43
CA GLU A 248 52.29 -11.06 -70.79
C GLU A 248 52.40 -9.91 -71.81
N VAL A 249 51.88 -8.73 -71.50
CA VAL A 249 52.01 -7.55 -72.38
C VAL A 249 53.48 -7.13 -72.52
N GLY A 250 54.25 -7.18 -71.44
CA GLY A 250 55.70 -6.92 -71.47
C GLY A 250 56.44 -7.89 -72.39
N GLU A 251 56.19 -9.19 -72.26
CA GLU A 251 56.77 -10.22 -73.12
C GLU A 251 56.38 -10.00 -74.59
N ARG A 252 55.09 -9.76 -74.88
CA ARG A 252 54.61 -9.46 -76.24
C ARG A 252 55.22 -8.20 -76.82
N TYR A 253 55.46 -7.19 -76.00
CA TYR A 253 56.09 -5.95 -76.43
C TYR A 253 57.55 -6.19 -76.84
N GLU A 254 58.32 -6.93 -76.05
CA GLU A 254 59.70 -7.29 -76.37
C GLU A 254 59.79 -8.21 -77.60
N GLU A 255 58.89 -9.19 -77.73
CA GLU A 255 58.76 -10.02 -78.94
C GLU A 255 58.51 -9.13 -80.18
N LEU A 256 57.53 -8.24 -80.11
CA LEU A 256 57.18 -7.34 -81.21
C LEU A 256 58.34 -6.40 -81.57
N LYS A 257 59.09 -5.92 -80.58
CA LYS A 257 60.28 -5.10 -80.79
C LYS A 257 61.40 -5.89 -81.48
N ALA A 258 61.64 -7.13 -81.05
CA ALA A 258 62.61 -8.02 -81.69
C ALA A 258 62.22 -8.33 -83.15
N LEU A 259 60.95 -8.67 -83.40
CA LEU A 259 60.42 -8.89 -84.75
C LEU A 259 60.56 -7.65 -85.63
N LYS A 260 60.27 -6.45 -85.10
CA LYS A 260 60.48 -5.19 -85.84
C LYS A 260 61.95 -4.94 -86.16
N ALA A 261 62.87 -5.29 -85.27
CA ALA A 261 64.30 -5.16 -85.52
C ALA A 261 64.75 -6.12 -86.65
N ILE A 262 64.31 -7.38 -86.59
CA ILE A 262 64.57 -8.37 -87.65
C ILE A 262 63.97 -7.91 -88.98
N TYR A 263 62.70 -7.47 -88.98
CA TYR A 263 62.05 -6.96 -90.19
C TYR A 263 62.79 -5.77 -90.80
N ALA A 264 63.28 -4.85 -89.98
CA ALA A 264 64.07 -3.71 -90.45
C ALA A 264 65.41 -4.16 -91.07
N GLU A 265 66.08 -5.14 -90.46
CA GLU A 265 67.31 -5.74 -90.98
C GLU A 265 67.07 -6.48 -92.30
N GLU A 266 66.05 -7.35 -92.37
CA GLU A 266 65.67 -8.08 -93.58
C GLU A 266 65.26 -7.12 -94.71
N THR A 267 64.55 -6.04 -94.39
CA THR A 267 64.18 -5.01 -95.37
C THR A 267 65.42 -4.29 -95.91
N ALA A 268 66.40 -4.00 -95.06
CA ALA A 268 67.68 -3.42 -95.49
C ALA A 268 68.46 -4.38 -96.39
N GLN A 269 68.56 -5.65 -96.01
CA GLN A 269 69.21 -6.70 -96.82
C GLN A 269 68.51 -6.90 -98.17
N LEU A 270 67.18 -6.88 -98.19
CA LEU A 270 66.41 -6.97 -99.43
C LEU A 270 66.70 -5.77 -100.34
N ALA A 271 66.74 -4.56 -99.80
CA ALA A 271 67.08 -3.36 -100.58
C ALA A 271 68.52 -3.43 -101.14
N GLU A 272 69.48 -3.97 -100.39
CA GLU A 272 70.84 -4.21 -100.87
C GLU A 272 70.89 -5.24 -102.01
N LEU A 273 70.16 -6.34 -101.89
CA LEU A 273 70.04 -7.38 -102.93
C LEU A 273 69.36 -6.85 -104.18
N GLU A 274 68.26 -6.11 -104.04
CA GLU A 274 67.56 -5.46 -105.14
C GLU A 274 68.49 -4.48 -105.87
N ALA A 275 69.27 -3.67 -105.14
CA ALA A 275 70.27 -2.78 -105.73
C ALA A 275 71.37 -3.56 -106.47
N HIS A 276 71.83 -4.67 -105.90
CA HIS A 276 72.82 -5.54 -106.55
C HIS A 276 72.27 -6.18 -107.84
N PHE A 277 71.06 -6.73 -107.83
CA PHE A 277 70.44 -7.32 -109.02
C PHE A 277 70.11 -6.26 -110.07
N ALA A 278 69.67 -5.05 -109.67
CA ALA A 278 69.46 -3.94 -110.59
C ALA A 278 70.78 -3.54 -111.29
N ARG A 279 71.89 -3.52 -110.55
CA ARG A 279 73.22 -3.29 -111.12
C ARG A 279 73.63 -4.40 -112.09
N LEU A 280 73.48 -5.66 -111.70
CA LEU A 280 73.83 -6.80 -112.56
C LEU A 280 72.98 -6.83 -113.84
N ALA A 281 71.69 -6.51 -113.74
CA ALA A 281 70.80 -6.38 -114.88
C ALA A 281 71.27 -5.27 -115.84
N ALA A 282 71.64 -4.10 -115.31
CA ALA A 282 72.19 -3.00 -116.10
C ALA A 282 73.54 -3.36 -116.76
N GLU A 283 74.43 -4.05 -116.03
CA GLU A 283 75.69 -4.56 -116.58
C GLU A 283 75.44 -5.58 -117.72
N ARG A 284 74.48 -6.50 -117.53
CA ARG A 284 74.13 -7.50 -118.54
C ARG A 284 73.44 -6.89 -119.77
N GLU A 285 72.57 -5.90 -119.58
CA GLU A 285 71.99 -5.13 -120.68
C GLU A 285 73.08 -4.39 -121.46
N ALA A 286 74.05 -3.77 -120.78
CA ALA A 286 75.18 -3.12 -121.42
C ALA A 286 76.07 -4.11 -122.20
N GLU A 287 76.33 -5.31 -121.66
CA GLU A 287 77.03 -6.39 -122.37
C GLU A 287 76.28 -6.83 -123.63
N LEU A 288 74.97 -7.06 -123.53
CA LEU A 288 74.13 -7.44 -124.67
C LEU A 288 74.08 -6.34 -125.73
N GLU A 289 74.03 -5.07 -125.33
CA GLU A 289 74.16 -3.95 -126.26
C GLU A 289 75.52 -3.92 -126.95
N ALA A 290 76.61 -4.17 -126.22
CA ALA A 290 77.95 -4.26 -126.79
C ALA A 290 78.08 -5.43 -127.77
N GLU A 291 77.58 -6.62 -127.41
CA GLU A 291 77.51 -7.79 -128.30
C GLU A 291 76.70 -7.49 -129.56
N ARG A 292 75.54 -6.81 -129.43
CA ARG A 292 74.73 -6.37 -130.58
C ARG A 292 75.51 -5.42 -131.48
N ARG A 293 76.23 -4.44 -130.92
CA ARG A 293 77.08 -3.52 -131.69
C ARG A 293 78.19 -4.26 -132.44
N VAL A 294 78.89 -5.17 -131.79
CA VAL A 294 79.94 -6.00 -132.41
C VAL A 294 79.37 -6.90 -133.51
N ALA A 295 78.20 -7.53 -133.27
CA ALA A 295 77.52 -8.35 -134.27
C ALA A 295 77.08 -7.53 -135.49
N GLU A 296 76.57 -6.31 -135.28
CA GLU A 296 76.24 -5.36 -136.36
C GLU A 296 77.49 -4.94 -137.15
N GLU A 297 78.61 -4.66 -136.47
CA GLU A 297 79.88 -4.33 -137.10
C GLU A 297 80.44 -5.50 -137.92
N LEU A 298 80.42 -6.72 -137.37
CA LEU A 298 80.85 -7.93 -138.06
C LEU A 298 79.94 -8.24 -139.26
N ALA A 299 78.62 -8.07 -139.12
CA ALA A 299 77.68 -8.22 -140.22
C ALA A 299 77.93 -7.19 -141.33
N ARG A 300 78.27 -5.95 -140.98
CA ARG A 300 78.69 -4.92 -141.95
C ARG A 300 79.98 -5.30 -142.66
N GLN A 301 80.99 -5.79 -141.95
CA GLN A 301 82.26 -6.24 -142.53
C GLN A 301 82.04 -7.43 -143.48
N GLN A 302 81.30 -8.44 -143.05
CA GLN A 302 80.96 -9.59 -143.89
C GLN A 302 80.13 -9.19 -145.13
N ALA A 303 79.23 -8.22 -145.01
CA ALA A 303 78.50 -7.69 -146.16
C ALA A 303 79.43 -6.97 -147.15
N GLN A 304 80.41 -6.20 -146.65
CA GLN A 304 81.43 -5.57 -147.49
C GLN A 304 82.33 -6.60 -148.19
N GLU A 305 82.81 -7.62 -147.46
CA GLU A 305 83.61 -8.70 -148.05
C GLU A 305 82.82 -9.50 -149.09
N ARG A 306 81.54 -9.83 -148.82
CA ARG A 306 80.67 -10.47 -149.81
C ARG A 306 80.50 -9.61 -151.05
N ALA A 307 80.29 -8.31 -150.90
CA ALA A 307 80.21 -7.39 -152.05
C ALA A 307 81.51 -7.36 -152.87
N LEU A 308 82.67 -7.41 -152.21
CA LEU A 308 83.97 -7.50 -152.89
C LEU A 308 84.15 -8.86 -153.60
N HIS A 309 83.79 -9.97 -152.95
CA HIS A 309 83.85 -11.31 -153.53
C HIS A 309 82.91 -11.46 -154.72
N ASP A 310 81.68 -10.95 -154.64
CA ASP A 310 80.73 -10.93 -155.76
C ASP A 310 81.24 -10.07 -156.91
N GLY A 311 81.88 -8.93 -156.60
CA GLY A 311 82.59 -8.12 -157.58
C GLY A 311 83.71 -8.89 -158.28
N ALA A 312 84.56 -9.58 -157.53
CA ALA A 312 85.64 -10.41 -158.07
C ALA A 312 85.12 -11.60 -158.89
N ALA A 313 84.04 -12.27 -158.44
CA ALA A 313 83.41 -13.37 -159.16
C ALA A 313 82.84 -12.92 -160.52
N ARG A 314 82.23 -11.72 -160.58
CA ARG A 314 81.77 -11.12 -161.85
C ARG A 314 82.93 -10.85 -162.81
N ILE A 315 84.05 -10.32 -162.31
CA ILE A 315 85.26 -10.09 -163.12
C ILE A 315 85.84 -11.41 -163.65
N GLN A 316 85.93 -12.43 -162.79
CA GLN A 316 86.43 -13.76 -163.16
C GLN A 316 85.52 -14.47 -164.18
N ALA A 317 84.20 -14.32 -164.08
CA ALA A 317 83.26 -14.90 -165.04
C ALA A 317 83.44 -14.32 -166.45
N VAL A 318 83.62 -12.99 -166.55
CA VAL A 318 83.91 -12.32 -167.83
C VAL A 318 85.23 -12.80 -168.43
N PHE A 319 86.27 -12.96 -167.60
CA PHE A 319 87.57 -13.43 -168.06
C PHE A 319 87.54 -14.89 -168.52
N ARG A 320 86.91 -15.79 -167.75
CA ARG A 320 86.79 -17.21 -168.09
C ARG A 320 86.01 -17.44 -169.38
N GLY A 321 84.92 -16.71 -169.60
CA GLY A 321 84.17 -16.73 -170.86
C GLY A 321 84.99 -16.28 -172.07
N LYS A 322 85.97 -15.38 -171.88
CA LYS A 322 86.90 -14.95 -172.95
C LYS A 322 87.94 -16.04 -173.29
N THR A 323 88.41 -16.80 -172.30
CA THR A 323 89.37 -17.92 -172.48
C THR A 323 88.75 -19.16 -173.13
N GLU A 324 87.51 -19.54 -172.78
CA GLU A 324 86.86 -20.74 -173.34
C GLU A 324 86.55 -20.58 -174.84
N ARG A 325 86.21 -19.36 -175.29
CA ARG A 325 86.07 -19.06 -176.73
C ARG A 325 87.39 -19.21 -177.51
N ARG A 326 88.54 -19.07 -176.84
CA ARG A 326 89.88 -19.24 -177.43
C ARG A 326 90.35 -20.70 -177.51
N LEU A 327 89.77 -21.60 -176.70
CA LEU A 327 90.15 -23.03 -176.63
C LEU A 327 89.36 -23.92 -177.60
N LEU A 328 88.16 -23.50 -178.03
CA LEU A 328 87.38 -24.23 -179.04
C LEU A 328 87.97 -24.15 -180.46
N GLU A 329 88.80 -23.15 -180.77
CA GLU A 329 89.48 -23.05 -182.07
C GLU A 329 90.67 -24.02 -182.23
N LYS A 330 91.24 -24.57 -181.14
CA LYS A 330 92.50 -25.36 -181.20
C LYS A 330 92.35 -26.89 -181.19
N ARG A 331 91.13 -27.46 -181.13
CA ARG A 331 90.92 -28.93 -181.01
C ARG A 331 90.48 -29.67 -182.29
N LYS A 332 90.69 -29.10 -183.49
CA LYS A 332 90.30 -29.73 -184.79
C LYS A 332 91.43 -30.26 -185.71
N ALA A 333 92.66 -30.51 -185.26
CA ALA A 333 93.68 -31.16 -186.12
C ALA A 333 94.66 -32.08 -185.35
N GLY A 334 94.66 -33.39 -185.65
CA GLY A 334 95.71 -34.34 -185.23
C GLY A 334 95.23 -35.80 -185.04
N LYS A 335 95.35 -36.63 -186.08
CA LYS A 335 94.81 -37.99 -186.30
C LYS A 335 95.90 -39.08 -186.03
N GLY A 336 95.54 -40.34 -185.77
CA GLY A 336 96.49 -41.47 -185.53
C GLY A 336 97.44 -41.80 -186.72
N GLY A 337 98.42 -42.71 -186.59
CA GLY A 337 98.86 -43.57 -185.48
C GLY A 337 99.86 -44.66 -185.92
N LYS A 338 100.27 -45.55 -184.99
CA LYS A 338 100.49 -47.02 -185.19
C LYS A 338 100.69 -47.70 -183.81
N GLY A 339 100.14 -48.90 -183.63
CA GLY A 339 99.99 -49.57 -182.33
C GLY A 339 101.22 -50.31 -181.78
N LYS A 340 101.10 -50.92 -180.59
CA LYS A 340 101.06 -52.40 -180.35
C LYS A 340 101.30 -52.75 -178.86
N LYS A 341 100.30 -53.45 -178.29
CA LYS A 341 100.29 -54.50 -177.22
C LYS A 341 101.24 -54.38 -176.00
N LYS A 342 100.68 -54.29 -174.80
CA LYS A 342 100.22 -55.44 -173.98
C LYS A 342 99.22 -54.94 -172.94
#